data_AF-A0A094IG73-F1
#
_entry.id   AF-A0A094IG73-F1
#
_cell.length_a   1.000
_cell.length_b   1.000
_cell.length_c   1.000
_cell.angle_alpha   90.00
_cell.angle_beta   90.00
_cell.angle_gamma   90.00
#
_symmetry.space_group_name_H-M   'P 1'
#
loop_
_entity.id
_entity.type
_entity.pdbx_description
1 polymer ?
#
loop_
_entity_poly.entity_id
_entity_poly.type
_entity_poly.pdbx_seq_one_letter_code
_entity_poly.pdbx_strand_id
1 'polypeptide(L)'
;MSPDWSNPPILDSVTQNPSGSFLSPVPLPIHDDDDDEDESRRPTRSHSESIQPPSTAIMSQPSLAPFVLKRPFLKRWLTPFANWYANAAGYRKLGLRADDLIPEESDVVLQAIKRLPPKESYDRVFRLRRAFQCSLSHQLLPKEQQTPPEEVCATHPSPRQEEADRIQDYPYLSPIIQEIEAELKERNDLDSLVVKRR
;
A
#
# COMPACT_ATOMS: atom_id res chain seq x y z
N MET A 1 -27.56 -42.89 22.87
CA MET A 1 -28.47 -41.73 22.96
C MET A 1 -27.79 -40.57 22.28
N SER A 2 -28.25 -40.23 21.08
CA SER A 2 -27.73 -39.09 20.30
C SER A 2 -28.60 -37.86 20.60
N PRO A 3 -28.04 -36.66 20.80
CA PRO A 3 -28.85 -35.46 21.01
C PRO A 3 -29.41 -34.92 19.69
N ASP A 4 -30.72 -34.66 19.69
CA ASP A 4 -31.53 -34.07 18.64
C ASP A 4 -31.34 -32.54 18.61
N TRP A 5 -31.11 -31.97 17.41
CA TRP A 5 -30.77 -30.56 17.17
C TRP A 5 -31.95 -29.73 16.65
N SER A 6 -33.18 -30.17 16.91
CA SER A 6 -34.37 -29.58 16.28
C SER A 6 -34.97 -28.35 16.99
N ASN A 7 -34.35 -27.77 18.03
CA ASN A 7 -34.88 -26.54 18.67
C ASN A 7 -33.86 -25.77 19.53
N PRO A 8 -33.50 -24.51 19.20
CA PRO A 8 -32.77 -23.63 20.12
C PRO A 8 -33.73 -22.79 21.00
N PRO A 9 -33.53 -22.72 22.34
CA PRO A 9 -34.32 -21.86 23.20
C PRO A 9 -33.93 -20.38 23.07
N ILE A 10 -34.96 -19.53 23.01
CA ILE A 10 -34.92 -18.07 22.94
C ILE A 10 -34.56 -17.48 24.31
N LEU A 11 -33.77 -16.40 24.29
CA LEU A 11 -33.26 -15.57 25.39
C LEU A 11 -34.27 -15.30 26.52
N ASP A 12 -33.78 -15.31 27.77
CA ASP A 12 -34.09 -14.28 28.78
C ASP A 12 -33.16 -14.40 30.00
N SER A 13 -32.33 -13.37 30.25
CA SER A 13 -32.03 -12.85 31.60
C SER A 13 -30.95 -11.77 31.55
N VAL A 14 -31.37 -10.51 31.39
CA VAL A 14 -30.58 -9.34 31.78
C VAL A 14 -30.65 -9.24 33.31
N THR A 15 -29.60 -9.69 33.99
CA THR A 15 -29.41 -9.44 35.43
C THR A 15 -28.78 -8.07 35.62
N GLN A 16 -29.58 -7.14 36.13
CA GLN A 16 -29.12 -5.92 36.78
C GLN A 16 -28.39 -6.28 38.08
N ASN A 17 -27.17 -5.76 38.26
CA ASN A 17 -26.60 -5.51 39.59
C ASN A 17 -25.84 -4.17 39.57
N PRO A 18 -26.19 -3.22 40.47
CA PRO A 18 -25.56 -1.91 40.57
C PRO A 18 -24.54 -1.87 41.72
N SER A 19 -23.25 -1.80 41.40
CA SER A 19 -22.21 -1.37 42.35
C SER A 19 -20.89 -1.10 41.61
N GLY A 20 -20.56 0.18 41.44
CA GLY A 20 -19.35 0.61 40.76
C GLY A 20 -19.25 2.12 40.77
N SER A 21 -18.86 2.65 41.93
CA SER A 21 -18.47 4.02 42.24
C SER A 21 -18.05 4.88 41.03
N PHE A 22 -18.87 5.90 40.76
CA PHE A 22 -18.57 7.05 39.93
C PHE A 22 -17.34 7.77 40.52
N LEU A 23 -16.19 7.67 39.85
CA LEU A 23 -15.02 8.49 40.17
C LEU A 23 -15.27 9.89 39.59
N SER A 24 -15.59 10.83 40.47
CA SER A 24 -15.62 12.26 40.17
C SER A 24 -14.21 12.73 39.75
N PRO A 25 -14.08 13.72 38.85
CA PRO A 25 -12.78 14.33 38.58
C PRO A 25 -12.32 15.12 39.81
N VAL A 26 -11.10 14.87 40.26
CA VAL A 26 -10.42 15.70 41.27
C VAL A 26 -10.08 17.05 40.61
N PRO A 27 -10.44 18.20 41.20
CA PRO A 27 -9.99 19.50 40.70
C PRO A 27 -8.50 19.66 41.00
N LEU A 28 -7.70 20.01 39.98
CA LEU A 28 -6.31 20.41 40.18
C LEU A 28 -6.28 21.77 40.92
N PRO A 29 -5.34 21.96 41.87
CA PRO A 29 -5.14 23.24 42.52
C PRO A 29 -4.57 24.24 41.51
N ILE A 30 -5.24 25.39 41.39
CA ILE A 30 -4.74 26.57 40.69
C ILE A 30 -3.53 27.07 41.52
N HIS A 31 -2.34 26.98 40.94
CA HIS A 31 -1.16 27.69 41.42
C HIS A 31 -1.16 29.03 40.69
N ASP A 32 -1.52 30.09 41.42
CA ASP A 32 -1.27 31.46 41.02
C ASP A 32 0.21 31.73 41.27
N ASP A 33 1.04 31.53 40.25
CA ASP A 33 2.40 32.07 40.19
C ASP A 33 2.40 33.18 39.12
N ASP A 34 2.32 34.41 39.62
CA ASP A 34 2.66 35.62 38.89
C ASP A 34 4.17 35.61 38.57
N ASP A 35 4.55 35.19 37.37
CA ASP A 35 5.89 35.43 36.81
C ASP A 35 5.75 36.13 35.44
N ASP A 36 5.82 37.47 35.49
CA ASP A 36 6.07 38.35 34.35
C ASP A 36 7.46 38.06 33.76
N GLU A 37 7.56 37.13 32.82
CA GLU A 37 8.78 36.90 32.03
C GLU A 37 8.75 37.69 30.71
N ASP A 38 9.78 38.51 30.57
CA ASP A 38 10.06 39.52 29.54
C ASP A 38 10.26 38.92 28.13
N GLU A 39 9.23 38.96 27.28
CA GLU A 39 9.24 38.55 25.85
C GLU A 39 9.99 39.57 24.96
N SER A 40 11.23 39.96 25.31
CA SER A 40 12.04 40.88 24.50
C SER A 40 13.39 40.33 24.01
N ARG A 41 13.62 39.00 24.09
CA ARG A 41 14.84 38.37 23.52
C ARG A 41 14.58 37.02 22.86
N ARG A 42 14.01 37.02 21.64
CA ARG A 42 14.20 35.89 20.71
C ARG A 42 15.42 36.16 19.81
N PRO A 43 16.52 35.41 19.94
CA PRO A 43 17.61 35.48 18.98
C PRO A 43 17.14 34.99 17.61
N THR A 44 17.64 35.69 16.59
CA THR A 44 17.33 35.51 15.17
C THR A 44 17.43 34.06 14.70
N ARG A 45 16.38 33.64 13.97
CA ARG A 45 16.26 32.43 13.13
C ARG A 45 17.61 32.04 12.53
N SER A 46 18.29 31.08 13.14
CA SER A 46 19.37 30.35 12.48
C SER A 46 18.75 29.54 11.35
N HIS A 47 19.15 29.83 10.12
CA HIS A 47 18.92 28.92 9.01
C HIS A 47 19.72 27.64 9.32
N SER A 48 19.04 26.64 9.89
CA SER A 48 19.49 25.27 9.84
C SER A 48 19.43 24.84 8.38
N GLU A 49 20.54 25.02 7.69
CA GLU A 49 20.78 24.43 6.39
C GLU A 49 20.78 22.92 6.60
N SER A 50 19.62 22.29 6.40
CA SER A 50 19.49 20.85 6.46
C SER A 50 20.34 20.29 5.34
N ILE A 51 21.53 19.81 5.67
CA ILE A 51 22.32 18.94 4.80
C ILE A 51 21.50 17.67 4.66
N GLN A 52 20.61 17.65 3.66
CA GLN A 52 20.03 16.41 3.18
C GLN A 52 21.23 15.60 2.66
N PRO A 53 21.46 14.36 3.13
CA PRO A 53 22.45 13.50 2.49
C PRO A 53 22.10 13.39 1.00
N PRO A 54 23.07 13.18 0.10
CA PRO A 54 22.77 13.02 -1.31
C PRO A 54 21.77 11.88 -1.43
N SER A 55 20.53 12.23 -1.75
CA SER A 55 19.48 11.27 -2.04
C SER A 55 20.00 10.43 -3.19
N THR A 56 20.39 9.20 -2.89
CA THR A 56 20.65 8.19 -3.90
C THR A 56 19.31 7.91 -4.55
N ALA A 57 18.96 8.76 -5.52
CA ALA A 57 17.78 8.61 -6.34
C ALA A 57 17.97 7.31 -7.13
N ILE A 58 17.44 6.21 -6.58
CA ILE A 58 17.15 5.02 -7.37
C ILE A 58 15.98 5.46 -8.28
N MET A 59 16.33 6.01 -9.43
CA MET A 59 15.36 6.27 -10.49
C MET A 59 14.74 4.94 -10.91
N SER A 60 13.42 4.92 -11.13
CA SER A 60 12.72 3.87 -11.88
C SER A 60 13.58 3.40 -13.05
N GLN A 61 13.75 2.08 -13.11
CA GLN A 61 14.58 1.47 -14.12
C GLN A 61 14.04 1.85 -15.50
N PRO A 62 14.90 2.31 -16.44
CA PRO A 62 14.45 2.66 -17.77
C PRO A 62 13.75 1.45 -18.40
N SER A 63 12.45 1.56 -18.61
CA SER A 63 11.65 0.43 -19.09
C SER A 63 11.64 0.37 -20.61
N LEU A 64 11.94 -0.81 -21.15
CA LEU A 64 11.78 -1.11 -22.58
C LEU A 64 10.31 -1.44 -22.94
N ALA A 65 9.45 -1.63 -21.93
CA ALA A 65 8.04 -1.93 -22.09
C ALA A 65 7.29 -0.98 -23.05
N PRO A 66 7.36 0.37 -22.91
CA PRO A 66 6.66 1.27 -23.83
C PRO A 66 7.18 1.17 -25.28
N PHE A 67 8.45 0.81 -25.48
CA PHE A 67 9.01 0.61 -26.82
C PHE A 67 8.48 -0.67 -27.47
N VAL A 68 8.39 -1.75 -26.70
CA VAL A 68 7.84 -3.04 -27.13
C VAL A 68 6.35 -2.93 -27.45
N LEU A 69 5.58 -2.31 -26.57
CA LEU A 69 4.12 -2.19 -26.72
C LEU A 69 3.69 -1.36 -27.95
N LYS A 70 4.51 -0.38 -28.37
CA LYS A 70 4.27 0.43 -29.57
C LYS A 70 4.41 -0.37 -30.88
N ARG A 71 5.18 -1.46 -30.89
CA ARG A 71 5.46 -2.27 -32.10
C ARG A 71 4.62 -3.55 -32.09
N PRO A 72 3.59 -3.68 -32.96
CA PRO A 72 2.63 -4.79 -32.88
C PRO A 72 3.26 -6.17 -33.12
N PHE A 73 4.26 -6.27 -34.00
CA PHE A 73 4.97 -7.53 -34.25
C PHE A 73 5.77 -7.99 -33.02
N LEU A 74 6.44 -7.05 -32.35
CA LEU A 74 7.30 -7.33 -31.20
C LEU A 74 6.46 -7.69 -29.98
N LYS A 75 5.34 -6.98 -29.79
CA LYS A 75 4.32 -7.34 -28.80
C LYS A 75 3.83 -8.78 -29.00
N ARG A 76 3.34 -9.13 -30.20
CA ARG A 76 2.82 -10.48 -30.48
C ARG A 76 3.86 -11.58 -30.24
N TRP A 77 5.13 -11.31 -30.49
CA TRP A 77 6.20 -12.27 -30.26
C TRP A 77 6.59 -12.38 -28.79
N LEU A 78 6.66 -11.27 -28.04
CA LEU A 78 7.11 -11.26 -26.64
C LEU A 78 6.00 -11.55 -25.62
N THR A 79 4.72 -11.28 -25.93
CA THR A 79 3.59 -11.55 -25.02
C THR A 79 3.54 -13.01 -24.51
N PRO A 80 3.66 -14.07 -25.33
CA PRO A 80 3.63 -15.44 -24.81
C PRO A 80 4.82 -15.74 -23.88
N PHE A 81 6.01 -15.18 -24.16
CA PHE A 81 7.17 -15.32 -23.26
C PHE A 81 6.96 -14.59 -21.93
N ALA A 82 6.38 -13.39 -21.97
CA ALA A 82 6.05 -12.62 -20.77
C ALA A 82 5.02 -13.36 -19.91
N ASN A 83 3.97 -13.93 -20.53
CA ASN A 83 2.96 -14.73 -19.84
C ASN A 83 3.57 -15.99 -19.21
N TRP A 84 4.44 -16.70 -19.94
CA TRP A 84 5.17 -17.85 -19.41
C TRP A 84 6.02 -17.46 -18.19
N TYR A 85 6.77 -16.37 -18.28
CA TYR A 85 7.60 -15.86 -17.18
C TYR A 85 6.76 -15.50 -15.95
N ALA A 86 5.64 -14.78 -16.13
CA ALA A 86 4.74 -14.42 -15.04
C ALA A 86 4.15 -15.66 -14.36
N ASN A 87 3.79 -16.69 -15.13
CA ASN A 87 3.29 -17.96 -14.58
C ASN A 87 4.39 -18.77 -13.86
N ALA A 88 5.63 -18.72 -14.36
CA ALA A 88 6.79 -19.37 -13.75
C ALA A 88 7.22 -18.70 -12.44
N ALA A 89 7.12 -17.37 -12.35
CA ALA A 89 7.43 -16.60 -11.14
C ALA A 89 6.51 -16.99 -9.95
N GLY A 90 5.31 -17.50 -10.22
CA GLY A 90 4.49 -18.19 -9.22
C GLY A 90 3.79 -17.30 -8.18
N TYR A 91 4.03 -15.97 -8.18
CA TYR A 91 3.40 -15.03 -7.25
C TYR A 91 1.86 -15.08 -7.29
N ARG A 92 1.28 -15.32 -8.48
CA ARG A 92 -0.17 -15.49 -8.67
C ARG A 92 -0.74 -16.68 -7.91
N LYS A 93 0.05 -17.75 -7.72
CA LYS A 93 -0.34 -18.95 -6.95
C LYS A 93 -0.41 -18.69 -5.44
N LEU A 94 0.29 -17.65 -4.97
CA LEU A 94 0.22 -17.14 -3.60
C LEU A 94 -0.87 -16.06 -3.45
N GLY A 95 -1.56 -15.71 -4.54
CA GLY A 95 -2.56 -14.66 -4.55
C GLY A 95 -1.99 -13.25 -4.37
N LEU A 96 -0.73 -13.05 -4.77
CA LEU A 96 -0.09 -11.74 -4.86
C LEU A 96 -0.35 -11.11 -6.24
N ARG A 97 -0.21 -9.78 -6.31
CA ARG A 97 -0.11 -9.00 -7.54
C ARG A 97 1.34 -8.68 -7.86
N ALA A 98 1.66 -8.34 -9.11
CA ALA A 98 3.02 -7.97 -9.49
C ALA A 98 3.58 -6.79 -8.67
N ASP A 99 2.75 -5.78 -8.41
CA ASP A 99 3.10 -4.59 -7.61
C ASP A 99 3.34 -4.90 -6.12
N ASP A 100 2.89 -6.05 -5.61
CA ASP A 100 3.19 -6.49 -4.24
C ASP A 100 4.66 -6.94 -4.07
N LEU A 101 5.35 -7.23 -5.18
CA LEU A 101 6.75 -7.70 -5.20
C LEU A 101 7.77 -6.55 -5.26
N ILE A 102 7.31 -5.30 -5.40
CA ILE A 102 8.19 -4.13 -5.46
C ILE A 102 8.80 -3.90 -4.07
N PRO A 103 10.14 -3.72 -3.96
CA PRO A 103 10.82 -3.51 -2.69
C PRO A 103 10.33 -2.23 -2.01
N GLU A 104 9.86 -2.35 -0.77
CA GLU A 104 9.26 -1.26 0.00
C GLU A 104 10.29 -0.43 0.77
N GLU A 105 11.56 -0.79 0.73
CA GLU A 105 12.64 -0.08 1.43
C GLU A 105 13.04 1.25 0.76
N SER A 106 12.54 1.52 -0.44
CA SER A 106 12.79 2.79 -1.13
C SER A 106 11.84 3.89 -0.66
N ASP A 107 12.37 5.09 -0.43
CA ASP A 107 11.58 6.25 0.02
C ASP A 107 10.43 6.58 -0.95
N VAL A 108 10.65 6.38 -2.25
CA VAL A 108 9.65 6.56 -3.31
C VAL A 108 8.47 5.61 -3.10
N VAL A 109 8.74 4.32 -2.88
CA VAL A 109 7.68 3.31 -2.68
C VAL A 109 6.98 3.52 -1.34
N LEU A 110 7.71 3.89 -0.28
CA LEU A 110 7.10 4.26 1.00
C LEU A 110 6.15 5.46 0.86
N GLN A 111 6.54 6.48 0.10
CA GLN A 111 5.68 7.61 -0.20
C GLN A 111 4.48 7.20 -1.07
N ALA A 112 4.68 6.30 -2.04
CA ALA A 112 3.60 5.77 -2.88
C ALA A 112 2.55 5.01 -2.05
N ILE A 113 2.98 4.16 -1.12
CA ILE A 113 2.09 3.43 -0.21
C ILE A 113 1.28 4.39 0.67
N LYS A 114 1.88 5.51 1.10
CA LYS A 114 1.18 6.55 1.88
C LYS A 114 0.11 7.30 1.09
N ARG A 115 0.30 7.48 -0.23
CA ARG A 115 -0.68 8.14 -1.13
C ARG A 115 -1.81 7.21 -1.56
N LEU A 116 -1.64 5.90 -1.42
CA LEU A 116 -2.60 4.89 -1.85
C LEU A 116 -3.93 5.04 -1.08
N PRO A 117 -5.11 4.84 -1.73
CA PRO A 117 -6.38 4.88 -1.03
C PRO A 117 -6.42 3.80 0.07
N PRO A 118 -7.13 4.08 1.18
CA PRO A 118 -7.10 3.21 2.36
C PRO A 118 -7.54 1.78 2.04
N LYS A 119 -8.55 1.60 1.17
CA LYS A 119 -9.04 0.29 0.75
C LYS A 119 -7.94 -0.57 0.10
N GLU A 120 -7.22 -0.04 -0.89
CA GLU A 120 -6.14 -0.76 -1.58
C GLU A 120 -4.96 -1.05 -0.65
N SER A 121 -4.68 -0.15 0.29
CA SER A 121 -3.64 -0.36 1.31
C SER A 121 -3.98 -1.55 2.21
N TYR A 122 -5.23 -1.65 2.70
CA TYR A 122 -5.68 -2.81 3.48
C TYR A 122 -5.65 -4.09 2.64
N ASP A 123 -6.10 -4.05 1.39
CA ASP A 123 -6.10 -5.20 0.50
C ASP A 123 -4.68 -5.70 0.19
N ARG A 124 -3.71 -4.79 0.01
CA ARG A 124 -2.27 -5.13 -0.12
C ARG A 124 -1.77 -5.88 1.11
N VAL A 125 -2.00 -5.32 2.30
CA VAL A 125 -1.55 -5.95 3.56
C VAL A 125 -2.20 -7.32 3.76
N PHE A 126 -3.47 -7.47 3.40
CA PHE A 126 -4.16 -8.76 3.44
C PHE A 126 -3.51 -9.80 2.52
N ARG A 127 -3.21 -9.43 1.26
CA ARG A 127 -2.54 -10.32 0.29
C ARG A 127 -1.15 -10.75 0.78
N LEU A 128 -0.36 -9.81 1.29
CA LEU A 128 0.97 -10.10 1.84
C LEU A 128 0.90 -11.06 3.03
N ARG A 129 0.05 -10.79 4.02
CA ARG A 129 -0.15 -11.67 5.19
C ARG A 129 -0.54 -13.09 4.78
N ARG A 130 -1.47 -13.20 3.83
CA ARG A 130 -1.90 -14.49 3.27
C ARG A 130 -0.75 -15.21 2.56
N ALA A 131 0.02 -14.51 1.74
CA ALA A 131 1.18 -15.09 1.05
C ALA A 131 2.25 -15.56 2.04
N PHE A 132 2.52 -14.80 3.10
CA PHE A 132 3.41 -15.22 4.18
C PHE A 132 2.91 -16.49 4.86
N GLN A 133 1.62 -16.58 5.19
CA GLN A 133 1.02 -17.78 5.78
C GLN A 133 1.22 -19.02 4.89
N CYS A 134 1.03 -18.86 3.58
CA CYS A 134 1.25 -19.90 2.57
C CYS A 134 2.73 -20.29 2.41
N SER A 135 3.62 -19.29 2.50
CA SER A 135 5.07 -19.53 2.51
C SER A 135 5.50 -20.32 3.74
N LEU A 136 4.96 -20.00 4.91
CA LEU A 136 5.26 -20.70 6.17
C LEU A 136 4.74 -22.13 6.18
N SER A 137 3.55 -22.38 5.62
CA SER A 137 2.98 -23.73 5.52
C SER A 137 3.52 -24.53 4.33
N HIS A 138 4.31 -23.91 3.45
CA HIS A 138 4.73 -24.46 2.16
C HIS A 138 3.55 -25.01 1.33
N GLN A 139 2.41 -24.33 1.39
CA GLN A 139 1.19 -24.70 0.65
C GLN A 139 0.73 -23.56 -0.26
N LEU A 140 0.25 -23.93 -1.44
CA LEU A 140 -0.32 -22.98 -2.40
C LEU A 140 -1.81 -22.75 -2.11
N LEU A 141 -2.33 -21.61 -2.57
CA LEU A 141 -3.76 -21.34 -2.46
C LEU A 141 -4.56 -22.27 -3.38
N PRO A 142 -5.81 -22.59 -3.02
CA PRO A 142 -6.77 -23.18 -3.94
C PRO A 142 -6.89 -22.34 -5.22
N LYS A 143 -7.08 -23.00 -6.38
CA LYS A 143 -7.08 -22.34 -7.70
C LYS A 143 -8.08 -21.18 -7.81
N GLU A 144 -9.20 -21.27 -7.09
CA GLU A 144 -10.26 -20.25 -7.06
C GLU A 144 -9.82 -18.94 -6.39
N GLN A 145 -8.84 -18.99 -5.48
CA GLN A 145 -8.36 -17.84 -4.73
C GLN A 145 -7.04 -17.26 -5.29
N GLN A 146 -6.50 -17.89 -6.33
CA GLN A 146 -5.30 -17.45 -7.02
C GLN A 146 -5.62 -16.25 -7.92
N THR A 147 -4.64 -15.37 -8.10
CA THR A 147 -4.74 -14.24 -9.02
C THR A 147 -4.86 -14.77 -10.46
N PRO A 148 -5.99 -14.58 -11.16
CA PRO A 148 -6.12 -15.00 -12.54
C PRO A 148 -5.14 -14.22 -13.43
N PRO A 149 -4.67 -14.83 -14.53
CA PRO A 149 -3.89 -14.09 -15.52
C PRO A 149 -4.78 -13.05 -16.22
N GLU A 150 -4.16 -11.97 -16.70
CA GLU A 150 -4.83 -10.86 -17.39
C GLU A 150 -5.78 -11.32 -18.50
N GLU A 151 -5.38 -12.36 -19.26
CA GLU A 151 -6.13 -12.91 -20.39
C GLU A 151 -7.46 -13.56 -19.97
N VAL A 152 -7.53 -14.18 -18.78
CA VAL A 152 -8.73 -14.89 -18.31
C VAL A 152 -9.80 -13.91 -17.81
N CYS A 153 -9.40 -12.74 -17.31
CA CYS A 153 -10.33 -11.67 -16.95
C CYS A 153 -11.06 -11.09 -18.18
N ALA A 154 -10.47 -11.13 -19.37
CA ALA A 154 -11.06 -10.55 -20.59
C ALA A 154 -12.13 -11.44 -21.25
N THR A 155 -12.11 -12.76 -20.99
CA THR A 155 -12.94 -13.74 -21.71
C THR A 155 -14.19 -14.22 -20.98
N HIS A 156 -14.34 -13.93 -19.68
CA HIS A 156 -15.50 -14.33 -18.88
C HIS A 156 -16.42 -13.13 -18.57
N PRO A 157 -17.48 -12.89 -19.35
CA PRO A 157 -18.42 -11.81 -19.10
C PRO A 157 -19.48 -12.25 -18.10
N SER A 158 -19.15 -12.37 -16.81
CA SER A 158 -20.05 -12.21 -15.63
C SER A 158 -19.42 -12.74 -14.35
N PRO A 159 -18.83 -11.84 -13.56
CA PRO A 159 -19.34 -11.52 -12.22
C PRO A 159 -19.65 -10.01 -12.11
N ARG A 160 -20.27 -9.55 -11.01
CA ARG A 160 -20.32 -8.11 -10.69
C ARG A 160 -18.90 -7.53 -10.82
N GLN A 161 -18.71 -6.43 -11.55
CA GLN A 161 -17.40 -5.81 -11.84
C GLN A 161 -16.47 -5.78 -10.61
N GLU A 162 -17.03 -5.46 -9.45
CA GLU A 162 -16.31 -5.38 -8.17
C GLU A 162 -15.57 -6.67 -7.76
N GLU A 163 -16.02 -7.85 -8.21
CA GLU A 163 -15.40 -9.12 -7.88
C GLU A 163 -14.26 -9.48 -8.85
N ALA A 164 -14.38 -9.05 -10.11
CA ALA A 164 -13.29 -9.15 -11.07
C ALA A 164 -12.13 -8.21 -10.70
N ASP A 165 -12.45 -6.98 -10.29
CA ASP A 165 -11.46 -5.97 -9.90
C ASP A 165 -10.66 -6.40 -8.66
N ARG A 166 -11.28 -7.15 -7.73
CA ARG A 166 -10.61 -7.67 -6.53
C ARG A 166 -9.47 -8.64 -6.86
N ILE A 167 -9.60 -9.44 -7.91
CA ILE A 167 -8.69 -10.56 -8.17
C ILE A 167 -7.74 -10.25 -9.34
N GLN A 168 -8.01 -9.23 -10.16
CA GLN A 168 -7.16 -8.89 -11.30
C GLN A 168 -5.73 -8.47 -10.89
N ASP A 169 -4.75 -8.95 -11.66
CA ASP A 169 -3.34 -8.52 -11.61
C ASP A 169 -3.20 -7.20 -12.39
N TYR A 170 -3.53 -6.06 -11.76
CA TYR A 170 -3.35 -4.73 -12.36
C TYR A 170 -2.34 -3.88 -11.58
N PRO A 171 -1.66 -2.93 -12.27
CA PRO A 171 -0.67 -2.07 -11.65
C PRO A 171 -1.33 -0.94 -10.83
N TYR A 172 -1.53 -1.15 -9.53
CA TYR A 172 -2.18 -0.18 -8.63
C TYR A 172 -1.20 0.79 -7.96
N LEU A 173 0.06 0.41 -7.82
CA LEU A 173 1.12 1.18 -7.14
C LEU A 173 2.07 1.82 -8.14
N SER A 174 2.38 1.11 -9.23
CA SER A 174 3.24 1.59 -10.32
C SER A 174 2.89 3.00 -10.84
N PRO A 175 1.61 3.41 -11.07
CA PRO A 175 1.31 4.77 -11.54
C PRO A 175 1.66 5.85 -10.50
N ILE A 176 1.47 5.57 -9.21
CA ILE A 176 1.80 6.50 -8.12
C ILE A 176 3.31 6.63 -7.97
N ILE A 177 4.05 5.53 -8.13
CA ILE A 177 5.51 5.54 -8.16
C ILE A 177 6.01 6.45 -9.29
N GLN A 178 5.47 6.30 -10.51
CA GLN A 178 5.86 7.13 -11.66
C GLN A 178 5.57 8.63 -11.44
N GLU A 179 4.46 8.96 -10.79
CA GLU A 179 4.12 10.34 -10.44
C GLU A 179 5.16 10.93 -9.46
N ILE A 180 5.47 10.21 -8.38
CA ILE A 180 6.47 10.66 -7.38
C ILE A 180 7.86 10.78 -8.01
N GLU A 181 8.24 9.84 -8.86
CA GLU A 181 9.53 9.90 -9.56
C GLU A 181 9.61 11.08 -10.53
N ALA A 182 8.51 11.40 -11.22
CA ALA A 182 8.43 12.58 -12.08
C ALA A 182 8.57 13.87 -11.25
N GLU A 183 7.90 13.96 -10.10
CA GLU A 183 8.03 15.09 -9.16
C GLU A 183 9.47 15.23 -8.65
N LEU A 184 10.11 14.13 -8.23
CA LEU A 184 11.49 14.13 -7.75
C LEU A 184 12.47 14.49 -8.85
N LYS A 185 12.25 13.99 -10.07
CA LYS A 185 13.06 14.32 -11.23
C LYS A 185 12.94 15.80 -11.58
N GLU A 186 11.74 16.35 -11.65
CA GLU A 186 11.52 17.77 -11.90
C GLU A 186 12.23 18.62 -10.85
N ARG A 187 12.12 18.26 -9.57
CA ARG A 187 12.84 18.93 -8.49
C ARG A 187 14.36 18.88 -8.70
N ASN A 188 14.92 17.72 -9.02
CA ASN A 188 16.35 17.56 -9.27
C ASN A 188 16.83 18.34 -10.51
N ASP A 189 16.03 18.35 -11.58
CA ASP A 189 16.31 19.10 -12.81
C ASP A 189 16.31 20.62 -12.54
N LEU A 190 15.43 21.10 -11.65
CA LEU A 190 15.40 22.49 -11.20
C LEU A 190 16.56 22.84 -10.28
N ASP A 191 16.90 21.96 -9.33
CA ASP A 191 18.02 22.16 -8.40
C ASP A 191 19.37 22.17 -9.14
N SER A 192 19.47 21.47 -10.28
CA SER A 192 20.68 21.43 -11.12
C SER A 192 20.70 22.46 -12.27
N LEU A 193 19.71 23.36 -12.34
CA LEU A 193 19.57 24.30 -13.46
C LEU A 193 20.66 25.39 -13.45
N VAL A 194 21.56 25.36 -14.44
CA VAL A 194 22.60 26.39 -14.62
C VAL A 194 22.09 27.52 -15.51
N VAL A 195 21.95 28.73 -14.95
CA VAL A 195 21.54 29.93 -15.71
C VAL A 195 22.71 30.47 -16.52
N LYS A 196 22.67 30.32 -17.84
CA LYS A 196 23.63 30.95 -18.75
C LYS A 196 23.22 32.41 -19.01
N ARG A 197 23.91 33.37 -18.36
CA ARG A 197 23.75 34.79 -18.70
C ARG A 197 24.39 35.07 -20.07
N ARG A 198 23.69 35.85 -20.91
CA ARG A 198 24.20 36.38 -22.17
C ARG A 198 25.02 37.63 -21.95
#